data_AF-A0A0G1NC77-F1
#
_entry.id   AF-A0A0G1NC77-F1
#
_cell.length_a   1.000
_cell.length_b   1.000
_cell.length_c   1.000
_cell.angle_alpha   90.00
_cell.angle_beta   90.00
_cell.angle_gamma   90.00
#
_symmetry.space_group_name_H-M   'P 1'
#
loop_
_entity.id
_entity.type
_entity.pdbx_description
1 polymer ?
#
loop_
_entity_poly.entity_id
_entity_poly.type
_entity_poly.pdbx_seq_one_letter_code
_entity_poly.pdbx_strand_id
1 'polypeptide(L)' 'MGAVPKNKITRVERGKRRAGNTPTLKKDIKTARIPLSKKGFMAALFKAIETKN' A
#
# COMPACT_ATOMS: atom_id res chain seq x y z
N MET A 1 25.72 7.83 16.29
CA MET A 1 24.28 8.22 16.23
C MET A 1 24.23 9.74 16.34
N GLY A 2 23.70 10.41 15.31
CA GLY A 2 23.77 11.87 15.18
C GLY A 2 22.81 12.65 16.07
N ALA A 3 22.89 13.97 15.98
CA ALA A 3 22.12 14.91 16.80
C ALA A 3 20.62 14.58 16.83
N VAL A 4 20.05 14.61 18.04
CA VAL A 4 18.62 14.40 18.26
C VAL A 4 17.83 15.67 17.94
N PRO A 5 16.59 15.56 17.45
CA PRO A 5 15.75 16.71 17.19
C PRO A 5 15.43 17.43 18.50
N LYS A 6 15.67 18.75 18.54
CA LYS A 6 15.37 19.59 19.70
C LYS A 6 13.86 19.63 20.02
N ASN A 7 13.01 19.67 18.99
CA ASN A 7 11.56 19.83 19.10
C ASN A 7 10.79 18.86 18.19
N LYS A 8 9.53 18.57 18.54
CA LYS A 8 8.60 17.78 17.73
C LYS A 8 8.17 18.57 16.49
N ILE A 9 8.33 17.97 15.31
CA ILE A 9 7.83 18.52 14.05
C ILE A 9 6.29 18.47 14.03
N THR A 10 5.66 19.59 13.68
CA THR A 10 4.21 19.71 13.61
C THR A 10 3.63 18.85 12.48
N ARG A 11 2.32 18.56 12.54
CA ARG A 11 1.64 17.79 11.49
C ARG A 11 1.71 18.48 10.12
N VAL A 12 1.61 19.81 10.10
CA VAL A 12 1.65 20.63 8.87
C VAL A 12 3.02 20.56 8.21
N GLU A 13 4.10 20.79 8.97
CA GLU A 13 5.48 20.73 8.46
C GLU A 13 5.84 19.33 7.95
N ARG A 14 5.40 18.30 8.69
CA ARG A 14 5.57 16.91 8.28
C ARG A 14 4.84 16.61 6.96
N GLY A 15 3.62 17.14 6.80
CA GLY A 15 2.85 17.02 5.57
C GLY A 15 3.56 17.67 4.38
N LYS A 16 4.04 18.91 4.54
CA LYS A 16 4.83 19.61 3.51
C LYS A 16 6.10 18.86 3.12
N ARG A 17 6.83 18.29 4.09
CA ARG A 17 8.03 17.48 3.83
C ARG A 17 7.74 16.15 3.12
N ARG A 18 6.54 15.60 3.29
CA ARG A 18 6.13 14.34 2.67
C ARG A 18 5.39 14.52 1.34
N ALA A 19 4.94 15.73 1.04
CA ALA A 19 4.33 16.06 -0.23
C ALA A 19 5.36 15.81 -1.34
N GLY A 20 5.09 14.84 -2.21
CA GLY A 20 5.99 14.43 -3.30
C GLY A 20 6.76 13.13 -3.06
N ASN A 21 6.80 12.60 -1.84
CA ASN A 21 7.36 11.26 -1.58
C ASN A 21 6.26 10.17 -1.64
N THR A 22 5.47 10.18 -2.70
CA THR A 22 4.57 9.09 -3.02
C THR A 22 5.27 8.20 -4.03
N PRO A 23 5.66 6.97 -3.67
CA PRO A 23 6.26 6.07 -4.64
C PRO A 23 5.22 5.82 -5.74
N THR A 24 5.62 5.96 -7.01
CA THR A 24 4.76 5.68 -8.16
C THR A 24 4.60 4.16 -8.33
N LEU A 25 4.01 3.51 -7.34
CA LEU A 25 3.68 2.09 -7.38
C LEU A 25 2.45 1.92 -8.28
N LYS A 26 2.69 1.80 -9.57
CA LYS A 26 1.65 1.39 -10.52
C LYS A 26 1.45 -0.11 -10.35
N LYS A 27 0.22 -0.54 -10.06
CA LYS A 27 -0.14 -1.96 -10.17
C LYS A 27 0.02 -2.32 -11.64
N ASP A 28 0.97 -3.21 -11.95
CA ASP A 28 1.12 -3.69 -13.31
C ASP A 28 -0.13 -4.49 -13.68
N ILE A 29 -0.86 -3.97 -14.68
CA ILE A 29 -2.12 -4.55 -15.15
C ILE A 29 -1.88 -5.93 -15.76
N LYS A 30 -0.68 -6.21 -16.28
CA LYS A 30 -0.33 -7.52 -16.86
C LYS A 30 -0.16 -8.59 -15.78
N THR A 31 0.38 -8.24 -14.62
CA THR A 31 0.54 -9.16 -13.47
C THR A 31 -0.68 -9.21 -12.55
N ALA A 32 -1.45 -8.11 -12.44
CA ALA A 32 -2.60 -8.04 -11.54
C ALA A 32 -3.91 -8.63 -12.09
N ARG A 33 -3.98 -8.94 -13.40
CA ARG A 33 -5.23 -9.39 -14.02
C ARG A 33 -5.36 -10.90 -13.96
N ILE A 34 -6.16 -11.36 -13.00
CA ILE A 34 -6.64 -12.76 -12.97
C ILE A 34 -7.39 -13.03 -14.29
N PRO A 35 -7.03 -14.09 -15.05
CA PRO A 35 -7.76 -14.50 -16.25
C PRO A 35 -9.25 -14.67 -15.97
N LEU A 36 -10.12 -14.29 -16.91
CA LEU A 36 -11.57 -14.34 -16.73
C LEU A 36 -12.07 -15.73 -16.28
N SER A 37 -11.50 -16.79 -16.85
CA SER A 37 -11.82 -18.19 -16.49
C SER A 37 -11.45 -18.57 -15.05
N LYS A 38 -10.53 -17.84 -14.41
CA LYS A 38 -10.02 -18.14 -13.06
C LYS A 38 -10.58 -17.20 -11.99
N LYS A 39 -11.36 -16.19 -12.36
CA LYS A 39 -11.90 -15.19 -11.41
C LYS A 39 -12.80 -15.81 -10.34
N GLY A 40 -13.69 -16.74 -10.72
CA GLY A 40 -14.60 -17.38 -9.77
C GLY A 40 -13.86 -18.19 -8.70
N PHE A 41 -12.87 -18.98 -9.11
CA PHE A 41 -12.02 -19.75 -8.20
C PHE A 41 -11.20 -18.86 -7.27
N MET A 42 -10.56 -17.81 -7.81
CA MET A 42 -9.79 -16.86 -7.00
C MET A 42 -10.67 -16.09 -6.00
N ALA A 43 -11.90 -15.73 -6.38
CA ALA A 43 -12.85 -15.09 -5.47
C ALA A 43 -13.24 -16.01 -4.30
N ALA A 44 -13.49 -17.30 -4.57
CA ALA A 44 -13.75 -18.29 -3.53
C ALA A 44 -12.54 -18.50 -2.61
N LEU A 45 -11.33 -18.55 -3.19
CA LEU A 45 -10.08 -18.68 -2.44
C LEU A 45 -9.83 -17.49 -1.50
N PHE A 46 -9.98 -16.26 -2.01
CA PHE A 46 -9.80 -15.05 -1.19
C PHE A 46 -10.83 -14.99 -0.05
N LYS A 47 -12.09 -15.34 -0.32
CA LYS A 47 -13.13 -15.42 0.70
C LYS A 47 -12.81 -16.43 1.79
N ALA A 48 -12.30 -17.61 1.42
CA ALA A 48 -11.94 -18.66 2.38
C ALA A 48 -10.75 -18.25 3.29
N ILE A 49 -9.80 -17.49 2.74
CA ILE A 49 -8.65 -16.96 3.50
C ILE A 49 -9.11 -15.88 4.47
N GLU A 50 -10.00 -14.97 4.05
CA GLU A 50 -10.54 -13.90 4.88
C GLU A 50 -11.32 -14.43 6.09
N THR A 51 -12.12 -15.48 5.91
CA THR A 51 -12.90 -16.10 7.00
C THR A 51 -12.08 -16.87 8.03
N LYS A 52 -10.78 -17.11 7.76
CA LYS A 52 -9.90 -17.88 8.65
C LYS A 52 -9.08 -16.98 9.60
N ASN A 53 -9.07 -15.67 9.37
CA ASN A 53 -8.46 -14.67 10.25
C ASN A 53 -9.50 -14.05 11.17
#